data_AF-A0A7C4IRT6-F1
#
_entry.id   AF-A0A7C4IRT6-F1
#
_cell.length_a   1.000
_cell.length_b   1.000
_cell.length_c   1.000
_cell.angle_alpha   90.00
_cell.angle_beta   90.00
_cell.angle_gamma   90.00
#
_symmetry.space_group_name_H-M   'P 1'
#
loop_
_entity.id
_entity.type
_entity.pdbx_description
1 polymer ?
#
loop_
_entity_poly.entity_id
_entity_poly.type
_entity_poly.pdbx_seq_one_letter_code
_entity_poly.pdbx_strand_id
1 'polypeptide(L)'
;MKRALLVIVVALGCPPAGRAAPVIEAHNYYLLPGQSAAVTVTIAGAPTDSAEGVNLYMQIGSGGPPNGGPDVGPVFVGVPDVIGPGTIFHGNNLGAMTDTAGPRIVYAGTITVSGTVPANGTLGRITVSTTAADVGSWALKLTGVLDTVFTPDGLDTDLADPIANPATVINGWLHVWNLHQIVWSKGESGVWQDDYAWSNTVPLPAHAPNVTTDAVINTPHAVSLSGGGRTNSLTIADGSLTMGGSSRLDVTQTLAVEETGRLVVASGAALSAALLAVRDGGEAEVSVSLSGVDIEVVGGTLHALAGLQGGGSLSVGGAAGSLLETPHIRRNALTIGTDGRVRITSNTGGGSTSVINLLQIARGDGSFVWGAPASGAPFSGVEGDPSAAVATVPEPAAWLAVLPALAAAAFAARRGRGQRRVAANQRSGR
;
A
#
# COMPACT_ATOMS: atom_id res chain seq x y z
N MET A 1 62.49 -56.85 0.85
CA MET A 1 61.05 -57.18 0.98
C MET A 1 60.30 -55.88 1.27
N LYS A 2 59.62 -55.31 0.27
CA LYS A 2 58.91 -54.01 0.37
C LYS A 2 57.43 -54.29 0.68
N ARG A 3 56.93 -53.80 1.82
CA ARG A 3 55.51 -53.89 2.21
C ARG A 3 54.76 -52.71 1.58
N ALA A 4 53.82 -52.99 0.68
CA ALA A 4 52.90 -51.99 0.13
C ALA A 4 51.72 -51.81 1.09
N LEU A 5 51.55 -50.58 1.57
CA LEU A 5 50.43 -50.15 2.40
C LEU A 5 49.27 -49.79 1.47
N LEU A 6 48.18 -50.57 1.49
CA LEU A 6 46.95 -50.28 0.76
C LEU A 6 46.12 -49.28 1.61
N VAL A 7 46.03 -48.04 1.15
CA VAL A 7 45.14 -47.03 1.75
C VAL A 7 43.77 -47.15 1.07
N ILE A 8 42.78 -47.63 1.82
CA ILE A 8 41.38 -47.62 1.41
C ILE A 8 40.84 -46.21 1.70
N VAL A 9 40.65 -45.42 0.66
CA VAL A 9 39.90 -44.15 0.73
C VAL A 9 38.42 -44.52 0.74
N VAL A 10 37.81 -44.55 1.93
CA VAL A 10 36.35 -44.61 2.07
C VAL A 10 35.82 -43.22 1.71
N ALA A 11 35.36 -43.06 0.47
CA ALA A 11 34.56 -41.92 0.07
C ALA A 11 33.23 -41.99 0.82
N LEU A 12 33.13 -41.26 1.94
CA LEU A 12 31.86 -40.92 2.58
C LEU A 12 31.07 -40.08 1.58
N GLY A 13 30.26 -40.76 0.76
CA GLY A 13 29.26 -40.12 -0.09
C GLY A 13 28.25 -39.43 0.81
N CYS A 14 28.43 -38.13 1.03
CA CYS A 14 27.37 -37.29 1.54
C CYS A 14 26.24 -37.37 0.51
N PRO A 15 25.04 -37.91 0.84
CA PRO A 15 23.92 -37.84 -0.08
C PRO A 15 23.69 -36.37 -0.42
N PRO A 16 23.41 -36.03 -1.70
CA PRO A 16 23.08 -34.66 -2.05
C PRO A 16 21.96 -34.18 -1.14
N ALA A 17 22.15 -33.02 -0.51
CA ALA A 17 21.11 -32.40 0.28
C ALA A 17 19.86 -32.30 -0.59
N GLY A 18 18.80 -33.03 -0.22
CA GLY A 18 17.53 -32.97 -0.95
C GLY A 18 17.07 -31.52 -0.98
N ARG A 19 16.92 -30.94 -2.18
CA ARG A 19 16.31 -29.62 -2.32
C ARG A 19 14.88 -29.72 -1.81
N ALA A 20 14.51 -28.88 -0.84
CA ALA A 20 13.14 -28.77 -0.37
C ALA A 20 12.22 -28.47 -1.56
N ALA A 21 11.02 -29.05 -1.54
CA ALA A 21 10.02 -28.81 -2.57
C ALA A 21 9.61 -27.33 -2.54
N PRO A 22 9.35 -26.71 -3.70
CA PRO A 22 8.70 -25.40 -3.71
C PRO A 22 7.35 -25.45 -3.01
N VAL A 23 6.98 -24.37 -2.34
CA VAL A 23 5.66 -24.20 -1.71
C VAL A 23 4.91 -23.10 -2.44
N ILE A 24 3.75 -23.42 -3.00
CA ILE A 24 2.82 -22.46 -3.62
C ILE A 24 1.64 -22.29 -2.67
N GLU A 25 1.30 -21.06 -2.30
CA GLU A 25 0.31 -20.79 -1.27
C GLU A 25 -0.67 -19.67 -1.66
N ALA A 26 -1.96 -19.96 -1.54
CA ALA A 26 -3.04 -19.01 -1.79
C ALA A 26 -3.33 -18.05 -0.63
N HIS A 27 -2.90 -18.34 0.60
CA HIS A 27 -3.16 -17.56 1.83
C HIS A 27 -4.64 -17.45 2.24
N ASN A 28 -4.85 -17.01 3.47
CA ASN A 28 -6.17 -16.60 3.96
C ASN A 28 -6.34 -15.09 3.78
N TYR A 29 -7.47 -14.69 3.19
CA TYR A 29 -7.85 -13.29 3.01
C TYR A 29 -9.11 -12.98 3.79
N TYR A 30 -9.11 -11.81 4.42
CA TYR A 30 -10.26 -11.23 5.09
C TYR A 30 -10.73 -10.03 4.27
N LEU A 31 -12.04 -9.92 4.03
CA LEU A 31 -12.64 -8.91 3.17
C LEU A 31 -13.95 -8.40 3.79
N LEU A 32 -14.29 -7.14 3.52
CA LEU A 32 -15.60 -6.57 3.82
C LEU A 32 -16.60 -6.90 2.71
N PRO A 33 -17.91 -7.05 3.00
CA PRO A 33 -18.95 -7.12 1.99
C PRO A 33 -18.95 -5.89 1.08
N GLY A 34 -19.10 -6.11 -0.23
CA GLY A 34 -19.06 -5.03 -1.23
C GLY A 34 -17.66 -4.52 -1.58
N GLN A 35 -16.60 -5.12 -1.03
CA GLN A 35 -15.21 -4.76 -1.32
C GLN A 35 -14.68 -5.45 -2.58
N SER A 36 -13.82 -4.75 -3.32
CA SER A 36 -12.88 -5.34 -4.27
C SER A 36 -11.45 -5.27 -3.72
N ALA A 37 -10.71 -6.37 -3.75
CA ALA A 37 -9.34 -6.45 -3.25
C ALA A 37 -8.47 -7.39 -4.08
N ALA A 38 -7.18 -7.09 -4.17
CA ALA A 38 -6.21 -8.00 -4.77
C ALA A 38 -5.88 -9.15 -3.81
N VAL A 39 -5.92 -10.37 -4.33
CA VAL A 39 -5.41 -11.58 -3.69
C VAL A 39 -4.20 -12.08 -4.47
N THR A 40 -3.21 -12.60 -3.76
CA THR A 40 -1.91 -13.00 -4.29
C THR A 40 -1.65 -14.47 -4.00
N VAL A 41 -1.10 -15.18 -4.97
CA VAL A 41 -0.53 -16.51 -4.76
C VAL A 41 0.97 -16.34 -4.70
N THR A 42 1.59 -16.85 -3.64
CA THR A 42 3.05 -16.76 -3.46
C THR A 42 3.71 -18.10 -3.74
N ILE A 43 4.98 -18.05 -4.10
CA ILE A 43 5.84 -19.21 -4.17
C ILE A 43 7.08 -18.98 -3.30
N ALA A 44 7.50 -20.02 -2.59
CA ALA A 44 8.75 -20.06 -1.83
C ALA A 44 9.55 -21.32 -2.18
N GLY A 45 10.87 -21.22 -2.19
CA GLY A 45 11.76 -22.35 -2.51
C GLY A 45 11.68 -22.85 -3.95
N ALA A 46 11.25 -22.03 -4.91
CA ALA A 46 11.23 -22.37 -6.33
C ALA A 46 12.63 -22.80 -6.80
N PRO A 47 12.74 -23.87 -7.62
CA PRO A 47 14.01 -24.25 -8.19
C PRO A 47 14.52 -23.12 -9.08
N THR A 48 15.67 -22.55 -8.70
CA THR A 48 16.33 -21.50 -9.49
C THR A 48 16.79 -21.96 -10.86
N ASP A 49 16.80 -23.28 -11.09
CA ASP A 49 17.44 -23.91 -12.24
C ASP A 49 16.45 -24.68 -13.14
N SER A 50 15.14 -24.69 -12.83
CA SER A 50 14.14 -25.42 -13.62
C SER A 50 12.69 -25.00 -13.31
N ALA A 51 12.26 -23.86 -13.86
CA ALA A 51 10.84 -23.53 -13.97
C ALA A 51 10.57 -23.09 -15.41
N GLU A 52 10.22 -24.04 -16.28
CA GLU A 52 9.94 -23.73 -17.69
C GLU A 52 8.64 -22.94 -17.83
N GLY A 53 7.75 -23.00 -16.84
CA GLY A 53 6.53 -22.20 -16.78
C GLY A 53 5.70 -22.42 -15.53
N VAL A 54 4.45 -21.97 -15.58
CA VAL A 54 3.44 -22.18 -14.55
C VAL A 54 2.08 -22.41 -15.19
N ASN A 55 1.28 -23.31 -14.62
CA ASN A 55 -0.15 -23.38 -14.81
C ASN A 55 -0.81 -23.03 -13.48
N LEU A 56 -1.34 -21.82 -13.35
CA LEU A 56 -2.05 -21.35 -12.17
C LEU A 56 -3.56 -21.53 -12.35
N TYR A 57 -4.12 -22.50 -11.65
CA TYR A 57 -5.56 -22.72 -11.55
C TYR A 57 -6.08 -22.16 -10.23
N MET A 58 -7.18 -21.42 -10.27
CA MET A 58 -7.80 -20.89 -9.06
C MET A 58 -9.31 -21.09 -9.09
N GLN A 59 -9.88 -21.50 -7.95
CA GLN A 59 -11.32 -21.64 -7.77
C GLN A 59 -11.80 -21.10 -6.41
N ILE A 60 -12.92 -20.39 -6.41
CA ILE A 60 -13.61 -19.95 -5.19
C ILE A 60 -14.73 -20.93 -4.84
N GLY A 61 -14.65 -21.51 -3.64
CA GLY A 61 -15.65 -22.43 -3.09
C GLY A 61 -15.88 -23.64 -3.99
N SER A 62 -17.16 -23.90 -4.31
CA SER A 62 -17.56 -24.97 -5.23
C SER A 62 -17.22 -24.67 -6.69
N GLY A 63 -16.85 -23.44 -7.06
CA GLY A 63 -16.65 -23.04 -8.45
C GLY A 63 -17.95 -22.72 -9.20
N GLY A 64 -19.11 -22.81 -8.55
CA GLY A 64 -20.40 -22.44 -9.13
C GLY A 64 -20.96 -23.45 -10.14
N PRO A 65 -21.84 -23.01 -11.07
CA PRO A 65 -22.50 -23.87 -12.05
C PRO A 65 -21.58 -24.77 -12.89
N PRO A 66 -20.35 -24.36 -13.27
CA PRO A 66 -19.40 -25.24 -13.96
C PRO A 66 -19.10 -26.54 -13.21
N ASN A 67 -19.20 -26.53 -11.88
CA ASN A 67 -19.04 -27.74 -11.04
C ASN A 67 -20.37 -28.32 -10.52
N GLY A 68 -21.51 -27.91 -11.09
CA GLY A 68 -22.82 -28.24 -10.56
C GLY A 68 -23.13 -27.62 -9.18
N GLY A 69 -22.31 -26.68 -8.72
CA GLY A 69 -22.45 -25.99 -7.44
C GLY A 69 -23.34 -24.72 -7.53
N PRO A 70 -23.71 -24.14 -6.36
CA PRO A 70 -24.48 -22.92 -6.32
C PRO A 70 -23.69 -21.70 -6.80
N ASP A 71 -24.36 -20.76 -7.47
CA ASP A 71 -23.77 -19.50 -7.93
C ASP A 71 -23.87 -18.39 -6.85
N VAL A 72 -23.13 -18.55 -5.74
CA VAL A 72 -23.21 -17.67 -4.57
C VAL A 72 -21.82 -17.41 -3.97
N GLY A 73 -21.53 -16.15 -3.58
CA GLY A 73 -20.29 -15.75 -2.93
C GLY A 73 -19.41 -14.75 -3.73
N PRO A 74 -18.16 -14.54 -3.31
CA PRO A 74 -17.19 -13.69 -3.99
C PRO A 74 -16.82 -14.17 -5.40
N VAL A 75 -16.47 -13.25 -6.30
CA VAL A 75 -16.09 -13.58 -7.68
C VAL A 75 -14.71 -13.03 -8.01
N PHE A 76 -14.02 -13.68 -8.95
CA PHE A 76 -12.84 -13.11 -9.58
C PHE A 76 -13.23 -11.99 -10.55
N VAL A 77 -12.41 -10.95 -10.61
CA VAL A 77 -12.54 -9.84 -11.55
C VAL A 77 -11.37 -9.92 -12.53
N GLY A 78 -11.67 -10.26 -13.78
CA GLY A 78 -10.68 -10.48 -14.82
C GLY A 78 -9.99 -11.83 -14.71
N VAL A 79 -8.74 -11.88 -15.19
CA VAL A 79 -7.89 -13.08 -15.19
C VAL A 79 -6.65 -12.83 -14.31
N PRO A 80 -6.02 -13.88 -13.75
CA PRO A 80 -4.83 -13.70 -12.93
C PRO A 80 -3.67 -13.11 -13.73
N ASP A 81 -3.00 -12.14 -13.13
CA ASP A 81 -1.76 -11.57 -13.65
C ASP A 81 -0.57 -12.36 -13.13
N VAL A 82 0.06 -13.14 -14.02
CA VAL A 82 1.26 -13.95 -13.73
C VAL A 82 2.54 -13.35 -14.32
N ILE A 83 2.45 -12.35 -15.22
CA ILE A 83 3.62 -11.77 -15.93
C ILE A 83 3.85 -10.28 -15.64
N GLY A 84 2.93 -9.63 -14.95
CA GLY A 84 2.97 -8.20 -14.66
C GLY A 84 4.05 -7.83 -13.63
N PRO A 85 4.29 -6.53 -13.44
CA PRO A 85 5.32 -6.05 -12.51
C PRO A 85 5.17 -6.63 -11.10
N GLY A 86 6.26 -7.19 -10.58
CA GLY A 86 6.34 -7.76 -9.23
C GLY A 86 6.05 -9.25 -9.13
N THR A 87 5.69 -9.93 -10.23
CA THR A 87 5.65 -11.41 -10.27
C THR A 87 7.02 -12.00 -10.55
N ILE A 88 7.22 -13.28 -10.21
CA ILE A 88 8.49 -13.99 -10.46
C ILE A 88 8.77 -14.24 -11.96
N PHE A 89 7.74 -14.14 -12.82
CA PHE A 89 7.88 -14.25 -14.28
C PHE A 89 8.01 -12.89 -14.97
N HIS A 90 7.97 -11.78 -14.22
CA HIS A 90 8.07 -10.44 -14.79
C HIS A 90 9.38 -10.26 -15.55
N GLY A 91 9.30 -9.89 -16.83
CA GLY A 91 10.46 -9.72 -17.69
C GLY A 91 11.15 -11.01 -18.14
N ASN A 92 10.70 -12.19 -17.68
CA ASN A 92 11.18 -13.50 -18.13
C ASN A 92 10.01 -14.42 -18.49
N ASN A 93 9.29 -14.08 -19.55
CA ASN A 93 8.16 -14.86 -20.05
C ASN A 93 7.99 -14.69 -21.56
N LEU A 94 7.28 -15.62 -22.20
CA LEU A 94 6.87 -15.56 -23.62
C LEU A 94 5.41 -15.10 -23.81
N GLY A 95 4.82 -14.49 -22.78
CA GLY A 95 3.42 -14.07 -22.76
C GLY A 95 2.53 -14.92 -21.86
N ALA A 96 1.37 -14.38 -21.53
CA ALA A 96 0.38 -15.05 -20.68
C ALA A 96 -0.64 -15.81 -21.54
N MET A 97 -1.02 -16.99 -21.05
CA MET A 97 -2.19 -17.74 -21.49
C MET A 97 -3.22 -17.64 -20.38
N THR A 98 -4.45 -17.25 -20.68
CA THR A 98 -5.48 -17.05 -19.65
C THR A 98 -6.80 -17.60 -20.11
N ASP A 99 -7.57 -18.16 -19.17
CA ASP A 99 -8.92 -18.66 -19.43
C ASP A 99 -9.79 -18.50 -18.18
N THR A 100 -11.11 -18.58 -18.36
CA THR A 100 -12.10 -18.50 -17.29
C THR A 100 -13.21 -19.51 -17.51
N ALA A 101 -13.53 -20.30 -16.48
CA ALA A 101 -14.71 -21.17 -16.47
C ALA A 101 -15.75 -20.56 -15.52
N GLY A 102 -16.38 -19.47 -15.96
CA GLY A 102 -17.29 -18.68 -15.13
C GLY A 102 -16.56 -17.76 -14.14
N PRO A 103 -17.30 -17.01 -13.30
CA PRO A 103 -16.73 -15.92 -12.51
C PRO A 103 -15.95 -16.39 -11.27
N ARG A 104 -15.93 -17.69 -10.97
CA ARG A 104 -15.30 -18.27 -9.77
C ARG A 104 -14.16 -19.22 -10.09
N ILE A 105 -13.83 -19.41 -11.36
CA ILE A 105 -12.78 -20.32 -11.80
C ILE A 105 -11.99 -19.63 -12.89
N VAL A 106 -10.69 -19.50 -12.65
CA VAL A 106 -9.79 -18.82 -13.56
C VAL A 106 -8.51 -19.63 -13.74
N TYR A 107 -7.90 -19.44 -14.89
CA TYR A 107 -6.63 -20.00 -15.26
C TYR A 107 -5.72 -18.89 -15.79
N ALA A 108 -4.46 -18.94 -15.37
CA ALA A 108 -3.38 -18.20 -16.02
C ALA A 108 -2.14 -19.08 -16.09
N GLY A 109 -1.41 -19.00 -17.19
CA GLY A 109 -0.15 -19.71 -17.36
C GLY A 109 0.83 -18.89 -18.17
N THR A 110 2.10 -19.26 -18.06
CA THR A 110 3.16 -18.70 -18.90
C THR A 110 4.32 -19.67 -18.97
N ILE A 111 5.22 -19.46 -19.93
CA ILE A 111 6.50 -20.16 -20.06
C ILE A 111 7.63 -19.13 -20.01
N THR A 112 8.76 -19.51 -19.40
CA THR A 112 9.94 -18.65 -19.26
C THR A 112 10.71 -18.56 -20.56
N VAL A 113 11.47 -17.47 -20.72
CA VAL A 113 12.44 -17.34 -21.84
C VAL A 113 13.71 -18.12 -21.53
N SER A 114 14.14 -18.13 -20.26
CA SER A 114 15.43 -18.69 -19.83
C SER A 114 15.37 -20.06 -19.17
N GLY A 115 14.18 -20.57 -18.79
CA GLY A 115 14.04 -21.79 -17.98
C GLY A 115 14.20 -21.59 -16.47
N THR A 116 14.40 -20.36 -15.99
CA THR A 116 14.76 -20.07 -14.59
C THR A 116 13.96 -18.91 -13.99
N VAL A 117 13.53 -19.00 -12.73
CA VAL A 117 12.83 -17.92 -12.02
C VAL A 117 13.42 -17.68 -10.63
N PRO A 118 13.18 -16.50 -10.01
CA PRO A 118 13.50 -16.29 -8.61
C PRO A 118 12.88 -17.36 -7.70
N ALA A 119 13.63 -17.80 -6.69
CA ALA A 119 13.21 -18.84 -5.76
C ALA A 119 11.98 -18.44 -4.91
N ASN A 120 11.76 -17.15 -4.67
CA ASN A 120 10.69 -16.66 -3.82
C ASN A 120 10.03 -15.44 -4.45
N GLY A 121 8.72 -15.31 -4.28
CA GLY A 121 7.99 -14.11 -4.66
C GLY A 121 6.52 -14.36 -4.96
N THR A 122 5.92 -13.40 -5.65
CA THR A 122 4.54 -13.50 -6.14
C THR A 122 4.49 -14.38 -7.38
N LEU A 123 3.71 -15.45 -7.33
CA LEU A 123 3.42 -16.31 -8.48
C LEU A 123 2.40 -15.66 -9.40
N GLY A 124 1.31 -15.14 -8.82
CA GLY A 124 0.26 -14.46 -9.55
C GLY A 124 -0.62 -13.62 -8.63
N ARG A 125 -1.37 -12.69 -9.22
CA ARG A 125 -2.31 -11.81 -8.50
C ARG A 125 -3.62 -11.71 -9.26
N ILE A 126 -4.74 -11.72 -8.56
CA ILE A 126 -6.05 -11.45 -9.15
C ILE A 126 -6.89 -10.60 -8.21
N THR A 127 -7.83 -9.82 -8.75
CA THR A 127 -8.80 -9.09 -7.94
C THR A 127 -10.00 -9.99 -7.64
N VAL A 128 -10.41 -10.02 -6.38
CA VAL A 128 -11.68 -10.59 -5.95
C VAL A 128 -12.64 -9.45 -5.63
N SER A 129 -13.89 -9.58 -6.07
CA SER A 129 -14.99 -8.69 -5.68
C SER A 129 -16.03 -9.44 -4.88
N THR A 130 -16.55 -8.77 -3.87
CA THR A 130 -17.66 -9.23 -3.03
C THR A 130 -18.86 -8.30 -3.22
N THR A 131 -20.03 -8.76 -2.83
CA THR A 131 -21.28 -8.00 -2.73
C THR A 131 -21.69 -7.89 -1.26
N ALA A 132 -22.71 -7.07 -0.98
CA ALA A 132 -23.25 -6.94 0.38
C ALA A 132 -23.83 -8.25 0.95
N ALA A 133 -24.20 -9.21 0.09
CA ALA A 133 -24.79 -10.48 0.50
C ALA A 133 -23.74 -11.57 0.76
N ASP A 134 -22.49 -11.36 0.36
CA ASP A 134 -21.44 -12.39 0.41
C ASP A 134 -20.83 -12.52 1.81
N VAL A 135 -21.61 -12.59 2.88
CA VAL A 135 -21.07 -12.86 4.23
C VAL A 135 -20.85 -14.36 4.42
N GLY A 136 -19.63 -14.78 4.72
CA GLY A 136 -19.31 -16.21 4.86
C GLY A 136 -17.84 -16.54 4.68
N SER A 137 -17.57 -17.81 4.36
CA SER A 137 -16.21 -18.28 4.08
C SER A 137 -16.19 -19.25 2.90
N TRP A 138 -15.25 -19.06 1.99
CA TRP A 138 -15.10 -19.84 0.77
C TRP A 138 -13.65 -20.31 0.65
N ALA A 139 -13.45 -21.58 0.34
CA ALA A 139 -12.11 -22.07 0.02
C ALA A 139 -11.56 -21.34 -1.22
N LEU A 140 -10.31 -20.92 -1.18
CA LEU A 140 -9.55 -20.48 -2.34
C LEU A 140 -8.67 -21.65 -2.79
N LYS A 141 -9.19 -22.45 -3.71
CA LYS A 141 -8.54 -23.66 -4.20
C LYS A 141 -7.50 -23.34 -5.27
N LEU A 142 -6.33 -23.94 -5.14
CA LEU A 142 -5.28 -24.07 -6.14
C LEU A 142 -5.11 -25.53 -6.61
N THR A 143 -5.67 -26.49 -5.86
CA THR A 143 -5.76 -27.91 -6.20
C THR A 143 -7.20 -28.38 -6.27
N GLY A 144 -7.47 -29.42 -7.06
CA GLY A 144 -8.81 -29.96 -7.28
C GLY A 144 -9.76 -28.92 -7.88
N VAL A 145 -9.24 -28.04 -8.74
CA VAL A 145 -10.04 -27.07 -9.48
C VAL A 145 -10.82 -27.81 -10.55
N LEU A 146 -12.10 -27.49 -10.72
CA LEU A 146 -12.98 -28.20 -11.68
C LEU A 146 -13.04 -29.74 -11.46
N ASP A 147 -12.98 -30.20 -10.22
CA ASP A 147 -12.99 -31.61 -9.83
C ASP A 147 -14.16 -32.43 -10.39
N THR A 148 -15.34 -31.81 -10.59
CA THR A 148 -16.50 -32.51 -11.19
C THR A 148 -16.46 -32.59 -12.72
N VAL A 149 -15.66 -31.74 -13.38
CA VAL A 149 -15.49 -31.72 -14.85
C VAL A 149 -14.28 -32.58 -15.25
N PHE A 150 -13.20 -32.50 -14.49
CA PHE A 150 -11.95 -33.26 -14.70
C PHE A 150 -11.79 -34.33 -13.62
N THR A 151 -12.67 -35.33 -13.63
CA THR A 151 -12.66 -36.40 -12.63
C THR A 151 -11.50 -37.38 -12.83
N PRO A 152 -10.95 -37.98 -11.75
CA PRO A 152 -11.37 -37.82 -10.35
C PRO A 152 -10.68 -36.66 -9.60
N ASP A 153 -9.56 -36.15 -10.11
CA ASP A 153 -8.62 -35.35 -9.31
C ASP A 153 -8.73 -33.84 -9.53
N GLY A 154 -9.41 -33.39 -10.59
CA GLY A 154 -9.47 -31.98 -10.99
C GLY A 154 -8.19 -31.50 -11.66
N LEU A 155 -8.00 -30.19 -11.68
CA LEU A 155 -6.82 -29.50 -12.17
C LEU A 155 -6.05 -28.90 -10.98
N ASP A 156 -4.76 -29.18 -10.94
CA ASP A 156 -3.85 -28.70 -9.90
C ASP A 156 -2.89 -27.66 -10.45
N THR A 157 -2.64 -26.62 -9.66
CA THR A 157 -1.60 -25.64 -9.95
C THR A 157 -0.23 -26.29 -9.90
N ASP A 158 0.58 -26.06 -10.94
CA ASP A 158 1.93 -26.60 -11.02
C ASP A 158 2.92 -25.62 -11.70
N LEU A 159 4.20 -25.91 -11.52
CA LEU A 159 5.24 -25.36 -12.39
C LEU A 159 5.37 -26.30 -13.58
N ALA A 160 5.33 -25.75 -14.80
CA ALA A 160 5.45 -26.54 -16.02
C ALA A 160 6.89 -27.06 -16.12
N ASP A 161 7.14 -28.30 -15.67
CA ASP A 161 8.30 -29.19 -15.90
C ASP A 161 8.06 -30.49 -15.07
N PRO A 162 8.49 -31.69 -15.48
CA PRO A 162 8.78 -32.80 -14.57
C PRO A 162 9.88 -32.44 -13.55
N ILE A 163 9.58 -31.52 -12.62
CA ILE A 163 10.45 -31.23 -11.49
C ILE A 163 10.57 -32.53 -10.67
N ALA A 164 11.81 -32.94 -10.38
CA ALA A 164 12.10 -34.11 -9.55
C ALA A 164 11.48 -34.05 -8.13
N ASN A 165 10.97 -32.87 -7.74
CA ASN A 165 10.26 -32.62 -6.50
C ASN A 165 9.05 -31.71 -6.78
N PRO A 166 7.83 -32.24 -6.90
CA PRO A 166 6.64 -31.45 -7.22
C PRO A 166 6.38 -30.39 -6.13
N ALA A 167 5.80 -29.26 -6.53
CA ALA A 167 5.45 -28.21 -5.59
C ALA A 167 4.43 -28.71 -4.57
N THR A 168 4.62 -28.35 -3.30
CA THR A 168 3.56 -28.43 -2.29
C THR A 168 2.62 -27.26 -2.51
N VAL A 169 1.37 -27.55 -2.84
CA VAL A 169 0.36 -26.51 -3.10
C VAL A 169 -0.60 -26.43 -1.92
N ILE A 170 -0.74 -25.24 -1.35
CA ILE A 170 -1.54 -24.95 -0.17
C ILE A 170 -2.72 -24.07 -0.58
N ASN A 171 -3.93 -24.63 -0.42
CA ASN A 171 -5.18 -23.90 -0.59
C ASN A 171 -5.36 -22.84 0.51
N GLY A 172 -6.06 -21.78 0.16
CA GLY A 172 -6.37 -20.67 1.04
C GLY A 172 -7.85 -20.57 1.38
N TRP A 173 -8.22 -19.44 1.98
CA TRP A 173 -9.60 -19.10 2.28
C TRP A 173 -9.88 -17.63 2.00
N LEU A 174 -11.10 -17.35 1.54
CA LEU A 174 -11.70 -16.02 1.52
C LEU A 174 -12.72 -15.97 2.66
N HIS A 175 -12.49 -15.12 3.63
CA HIS A 175 -13.42 -14.80 4.71
C HIS A 175 -14.01 -13.43 4.44
N VAL A 176 -15.32 -13.36 4.29
CA VAL A 176 -16.01 -12.08 4.11
C VAL A 176 -16.91 -11.86 5.30
N TRP A 177 -16.60 -10.85 6.09
CA TRP A 177 -17.27 -10.59 7.35
C TRP A 177 -17.72 -9.14 7.45
N ASN A 178 -18.88 -8.96 8.08
CA ASN A 178 -19.33 -7.63 8.45
C ASN A 178 -18.29 -6.97 9.34
N LEU A 179 -18.25 -5.65 9.23
CA LEU A 179 -17.45 -4.81 10.12
C LEU A 179 -17.84 -5.11 11.57
N HIS A 180 -16.85 -5.34 12.40
CA HIS A 180 -17.05 -5.63 13.82
C HIS A 180 -15.99 -4.90 14.65
N GLN A 181 -16.35 -4.57 15.89
CA GLN A 181 -15.44 -3.92 16.80
C GLN A 181 -14.72 -4.95 17.67
N ILE A 182 -13.43 -4.74 17.91
CA ILE A 182 -12.68 -5.42 18.97
C ILE A 182 -12.06 -4.39 19.90
N VAL A 183 -12.01 -4.71 21.19
CA VAL A 183 -11.43 -3.83 22.21
C VAL A 183 -10.29 -4.55 22.92
N TRP A 184 -9.21 -3.83 23.20
CA TRP A 184 -8.10 -4.38 23.98
C TRP A 184 -8.61 -4.93 25.31
N SER A 185 -8.32 -6.21 25.61
CA SER A 185 -8.93 -6.91 26.74
C SER A 185 -8.00 -7.18 27.92
N LYS A 186 -6.68 -6.93 27.78
CA LYS A 186 -5.74 -7.17 28.89
C LYS A 186 -5.84 -6.04 29.92
N GLY A 187 -5.97 -6.41 31.18
CA GLY A 187 -5.90 -5.50 32.34
C GLY A 187 -4.47 -5.12 32.74
N GLU A 188 -3.53 -5.15 31.79
CA GLU A 188 -2.13 -4.76 31.98
C GLU A 188 -1.51 -4.35 30.64
N SER A 189 -0.30 -3.76 30.72
CA SER A 189 0.51 -3.49 29.53
C SER A 189 0.83 -4.77 28.77
N GLY A 190 0.88 -4.68 27.44
CA GLY A 190 1.09 -5.87 26.65
C GLY A 190 1.48 -5.61 25.21
N VAL A 191 1.84 -6.69 24.54
CA VAL A 191 2.11 -6.66 23.11
C VAL A 191 0.81 -6.95 22.37
N TRP A 192 0.46 -6.10 21.41
CA TRP A 192 -0.46 -6.47 20.36
C TRP A 192 0.23 -7.53 19.50
N GLN A 193 -0.28 -8.75 19.64
CA GLN A 193 0.03 -9.91 18.82
C GLN A 193 -1.27 -10.44 18.21
N ASP A 194 -1.16 -11.15 17.09
CA ASP A 194 -2.29 -11.75 16.36
C ASP A 194 -3.08 -12.77 17.20
N ASP A 195 -2.51 -13.22 18.31
CA ASP A 195 -3.06 -14.26 19.17
C ASP A 195 -3.77 -13.68 20.42
N TYR A 196 -5.10 -13.55 20.33
CA TYR A 196 -6.07 -13.57 21.44
C TYR A 196 -6.12 -12.42 22.47
N ALA A 197 -5.45 -11.28 22.28
CA ALA A 197 -5.46 -10.17 23.26
C ALA A 197 -6.67 -9.20 23.15
N TRP A 198 -7.81 -9.66 22.60
CA TRP A 198 -8.96 -8.80 22.28
C TRP A 198 -10.26 -9.37 22.85
N SER A 199 -11.16 -8.52 23.30
CA SER A 199 -12.52 -8.91 23.64
C SER A 199 -13.41 -8.73 22.41
N ASN A 200 -14.26 -9.73 22.17
CA ASN A 200 -15.34 -9.63 21.20
C ASN A 200 -16.68 -9.50 21.94
N THR A 201 -17.59 -8.71 21.39
CA THR A 201 -18.99 -8.65 21.86
C THR A 201 -19.85 -9.75 21.22
N VAL A 202 -19.33 -10.45 20.20
CA VAL A 202 -20.01 -11.50 19.43
C VAL A 202 -19.05 -12.68 19.26
N PRO A 203 -19.51 -13.95 19.39
CA PRO A 203 -18.69 -15.11 19.09
C PRO A 203 -18.35 -15.12 17.59
N LEU A 204 -17.15 -14.65 17.28
CA LEU A 204 -16.57 -14.70 15.96
C LEU A 204 -15.29 -15.56 16.02
N PRO A 205 -14.93 -16.30 14.95
CA PRO A 205 -13.73 -17.15 14.94
C PRO A 205 -12.46 -16.34 15.25
N ALA A 206 -11.36 -17.00 15.62
CA ALA A 206 -10.14 -16.33 16.09
C ALA A 206 -9.71 -15.17 15.15
N HIS A 207 -9.67 -13.94 15.66
CA HIS A 207 -9.35 -12.74 14.89
C HIS A 207 -8.08 -12.10 15.42
N ALA A 208 -7.05 -12.09 14.58
CA ALA A 208 -6.19 -10.94 14.51
C ALA A 208 -7.02 -9.75 14.02
N PRO A 209 -6.80 -8.51 14.49
CA PRO A 209 -7.27 -7.34 13.77
C PRO A 209 -6.89 -7.51 12.29
N ASN A 210 -7.88 -7.32 11.44
CA ASN A 210 -7.77 -7.44 10.00
C ASN A 210 -8.64 -6.35 9.36
N VAL A 211 -8.72 -6.32 8.02
CA VAL A 211 -9.51 -5.30 7.31
C VAL A 211 -11.02 -5.33 7.60
N THR A 212 -11.53 -6.31 8.35
CA THR A 212 -12.95 -6.40 8.77
C THR A 212 -13.20 -5.89 10.18
N THR A 213 -12.18 -5.32 10.82
CA THR A 213 -12.21 -4.98 12.23
C THR A 213 -12.02 -3.49 12.48
N ASP A 214 -12.82 -2.92 13.38
CA ASP A 214 -12.56 -1.64 14.02
C ASP A 214 -11.93 -1.90 15.39
N ALA A 215 -10.62 -1.67 15.50
CA ALA A 215 -9.86 -1.93 16.72
C ALA A 215 -9.92 -0.74 17.67
N VAL A 216 -10.05 -1.00 18.97
CA VAL A 216 -10.08 0.04 20.00
C VAL A 216 -9.10 -0.29 21.13
N ILE A 217 -8.16 0.61 21.37
CA ILE A 217 -7.33 0.63 22.57
C ILE A 217 -7.95 1.64 23.52
N ASN A 218 -8.68 1.14 24.51
CA ASN A 218 -9.30 1.94 25.57
C ASN A 218 -8.92 1.33 26.92
N THR A 219 -7.69 1.63 27.32
CA THR A 219 -7.09 1.14 28.56
C THR A 219 -6.03 2.13 29.00
N PRO A 220 -5.79 2.33 30.32
CA PRO A 220 -4.70 3.20 30.76
C PRO A 220 -3.30 2.58 30.53
N HIS A 221 -3.24 1.35 30.00
CA HIS A 221 -2.00 0.59 29.83
C HIS A 221 -1.30 0.87 28.50
N ALA A 222 0.02 0.64 28.48
CA ALA A 222 0.80 0.69 27.26
C ALA A 222 0.66 -0.60 26.43
N VAL A 223 0.32 -0.45 25.15
CA VAL A 223 0.26 -1.49 24.14
C VAL A 223 1.41 -1.30 23.15
N SER A 224 2.16 -2.35 22.84
CA SER A 224 3.20 -2.30 21.81
C SER A 224 2.85 -3.18 20.63
N LEU A 225 2.95 -2.68 19.40
CA LEU A 225 2.83 -3.52 18.21
C LEU A 225 4.15 -4.25 17.94
N SER A 226 4.08 -5.57 17.73
CA SER A 226 5.21 -6.39 17.30
C SER A 226 4.88 -7.05 15.97
N GLY A 227 5.71 -6.82 14.94
CA GLY A 227 5.48 -7.39 13.61
C GLY A 227 4.45 -6.61 12.81
N GLY A 228 3.49 -7.29 12.20
CA GLY A 228 2.45 -6.66 11.38
C GLY A 228 1.14 -6.51 12.15
N GLY A 229 0.42 -5.41 11.95
CA GLY A 229 -0.98 -5.23 12.33
C GLY A 229 -1.74 -4.65 11.14
N ARG A 230 -2.97 -5.11 10.93
CA ARG A 230 -3.85 -4.59 9.88
C ARG A 230 -5.24 -4.40 10.42
N THR A 231 -5.94 -3.32 10.09
CA THR A 231 -7.28 -3.07 10.62
C THR A 231 -8.09 -2.16 9.69
N ASN A 232 -9.42 -2.20 9.77
CA ASN A 232 -10.26 -1.24 9.05
C ASN A 232 -10.03 0.17 9.62
N SER A 233 -10.28 0.30 10.92
CA SER A 233 -9.98 1.49 11.70
C SER A 233 -9.27 1.11 13.00
N LEU A 234 -8.60 2.08 13.60
CA LEU A 234 -8.02 1.96 14.93
C LEU A 234 -8.27 3.25 15.71
N THR A 235 -8.87 3.12 16.89
CA THR A 235 -9.00 4.21 17.86
C THR A 235 -8.13 3.91 19.07
N ILE A 236 -7.29 4.88 19.45
CA ILE A 236 -6.55 4.88 20.71
C ILE A 236 -7.22 5.95 21.58
N ALA A 237 -8.16 5.54 22.41
CA ALA A 237 -8.93 6.43 23.28
C ALA A 237 -8.24 6.66 24.63
N ASP A 238 -7.56 5.64 25.16
CA ASP A 238 -6.79 5.77 26.41
C ASP A 238 -5.49 4.97 26.30
N GLY A 239 -4.53 5.29 27.17
CA GLY A 239 -3.23 4.63 27.26
C GLY A 239 -2.35 4.95 26.06
N SER A 240 -1.60 3.95 25.58
CA SER A 240 -0.71 4.19 24.44
C SER A 240 -0.56 3.01 23.50
N LEU A 241 -0.34 3.30 22.22
CA LEU A 241 0.19 2.38 21.24
C LEU A 241 1.61 2.79 20.84
N THR A 242 2.58 1.91 21.03
CA THR A 242 3.97 2.11 20.60
C THR A 242 4.32 1.15 19.47
N MET A 243 4.92 1.69 18.40
CA MET A 243 5.46 0.94 17.27
C MET A 243 6.96 1.21 17.18
N GLY A 244 7.77 0.16 17.05
CA GLY A 244 9.21 0.29 16.87
C GLY A 244 9.83 -0.87 16.09
N GLY A 245 11.12 -0.77 15.79
CA GLY A 245 11.83 -1.78 15.00
C GLY A 245 11.24 -1.91 13.60
N SER A 246 11.05 -3.15 13.12
CA SER A 246 10.44 -3.46 11.82
C SER A 246 8.92 -3.60 11.86
N SER A 247 8.26 -3.02 12.86
CA SER A 247 6.80 -3.16 13.03
C SER A 247 6.04 -2.38 11.95
N ARG A 248 4.94 -2.94 11.46
CA ARG A 248 4.10 -2.37 10.41
C ARG A 248 2.65 -2.33 10.84
N LEU A 249 2.01 -1.17 10.77
CA LEU A 249 0.58 -1.00 10.95
C LEU A 249 -0.06 -0.51 9.65
N ASP A 250 -1.09 -1.21 9.18
CA ASP A 250 -1.90 -0.83 8.02
C ASP A 250 -3.36 -0.62 8.45
N VAL A 251 -3.78 0.64 8.53
CA VAL A 251 -5.15 1.05 8.82
C VAL A 251 -5.81 1.48 7.52
N THR A 252 -6.86 0.81 7.06
CA THR A 252 -7.39 1.08 5.72
C THR A 252 -8.23 2.36 5.66
N GLN A 253 -8.82 2.78 6.79
CA GLN A 253 -9.64 3.97 6.93
C GLN A 253 -8.95 4.95 7.88
N THR A 254 -9.42 5.02 9.13
CA THR A 254 -9.02 6.04 10.10
C THR A 254 -8.20 5.46 11.23
N LEU A 255 -7.04 6.06 11.47
CA LEU A 255 -6.30 5.94 12.72
C LEU A 255 -6.61 7.17 13.58
N ALA A 256 -7.37 6.99 14.65
CA ALA A 256 -7.76 8.04 15.58
C ALA A 256 -6.97 7.92 16.89
N VAL A 257 -6.46 9.05 17.37
CA VAL A 257 -5.84 9.21 18.70
C VAL A 257 -6.68 10.25 19.43
N GLU A 258 -7.37 9.83 20.47
CA GLU A 258 -8.43 10.62 21.12
C GLU A 258 -8.21 10.68 22.63
N GLU A 259 -8.89 11.60 23.32
CA GLU A 259 -8.91 11.71 24.78
C GLU A 259 -7.51 11.71 25.44
N THR A 260 -7.16 10.66 26.18
CA THR A 260 -5.84 10.48 26.83
C THR A 260 -4.94 9.51 26.07
N GLY A 261 -5.39 9.05 24.90
CA GLY A 261 -4.68 8.14 24.04
C GLY A 261 -3.39 8.75 23.48
N ARG A 262 -2.37 7.90 23.38
CA ARG A 262 -1.05 8.28 22.84
C ARG A 262 -0.56 7.31 21.78
N LEU A 263 -0.17 7.83 20.61
CA LEU A 263 0.49 7.07 19.56
C LEU A 263 1.98 7.42 19.51
N VAL A 264 2.85 6.41 19.53
CA VAL A 264 4.30 6.59 19.34
C VAL A 264 4.77 5.69 18.21
N VAL A 265 5.24 6.28 17.12
CA VAL A 265 5.82 5.57 15.97
C VAL A 265 7.30 5.90 15.88
N ALA A 266 8.15 4.98 16.33
CA ALA A 266 9.59 5.14 16.27
C ALA A 266 10.15 4.96 14.85
N SER A 267 11.37 5.44 14.62
CA SER A 267 12.08 5.24 13.36
C SER A 267 12.23 3.75 13.03
N GLY A 268 12.05 3.40 11.75
CA GLY A 268 12.14 2.02 11.26
C GLY A 268 10.80 1.30 11.16
N ALA A 269 9.77 1.77 11.89
CA ALA A 269 8.41 1.27 11.75
C ALA A 269 7.78 1.74 10.44
N ALA A 270 6.69 1.09 10.03
CA ALA A 270 5.89 1.48 8.87
C ALA A 270 4.44 1.72 9.29
N LEU A 271 3.93 2.92 9.04
CA LEU A 271 2.53 3.28 9.29
C LEU A 271 1.86 3.63 7.95
N SER A 272 0.72 3.01 7.69
CA SER A 272 -0.19 3.33 6.59
C SER A 272 -1.57 3.61 7.17
N ALA A 273 -2.17 4.73 6.78
CA ALA A 273 -3.53 5.11 7.13
C ALA A 273 -4.11 5.97 6.00
N ALA A 274 -5.41 5.87 5.72
CA ALA A 274 -6.04 6.86 4.83
C ALA A 274 -6.12 8.22 5.54
N LEU A 275 -6.57 8.20 6.81
CA LEU A 275 -6.63 9.37 7.68
C LEU A 275 -5.93 9.10 9.02
N LEU A 276 -5.04 10.00 9.43
CA LEU A 276 -4.57 10.12 10.81
C LEU A 276 -5.30 11.30 11.47
N ALA A 277 -6.16 11.00 12.43
CA ALA A 277 -6.92 11.98 13.20
C ALA A 277 -6.39 12.04 14.64
N VAL A 278 -6.01 13.23 15.10
CA VAL A 278 -5.58 13.46 16.50
C VAL A 278 -6.55 14.45 17.13
N ARG A 279 -7.34 13.98 18.10
CA ARG A 279 -8.52 14.70 18.58
C ARG A 279 -8.60 14.76 20.10
N ASP A 280 -9.33 15.74 20.61
CA ASP A 280 -9.88 15.76 21.98
C ASP A 280 -8.86 15.48 23.11
N GLY A 281 -7.63 16.00 22.99
CA GLY A 281 -6.55 15.80 23.96
C GLY A 281 -5.51 14.73 23.59
N GLY A 282 -5.80 13.92 22.57
CA GLY A 282 -4.90 12.86 22.10
C GLY A 282 -3.55 13.38 21.63
N GLU A 283 -2.51 12.55 21.77
CA GLU A 283 -1.13 12.90 21.44
C GLU A 283 -0.50 11.87 20.50
N ALA A 284 0.07 12.32 19.39
CA ALA A 284 0.78 11.46 18.44
C ALA A 284 2.22 11.94 18.20
N GLU A 285 3.19 11.04 18.37
CA GLU A 285 4.60 11.26 18.07
C GLU A 285 5.04 10.31 16.95
N VAL A 286 5.36 10.86 15.77
CA VAL A 286 5.61 10.08 14.55
C VAL A 286 6.99 10.39 13.96
N SER A 287 7.91 9.46 14.12
CA SER A 287 9.31 9.54 13.64
C SER A 287 9.52 8.99 12.23
N VAL A 288 8.44 8.72 11.50
CA VAL A 288 8.45 8.23 10.12
C VAL A 288 7.76 9.23 9.20
N SER A 289 8.19 9.32 7.95
CA SER A 289 7.60 10.28 7.01
C SER A 289 6.15 9.91 6.69
N LEU A 290 5.21 10.79 7.02
CA LEU A 290 3.80 10.64 6.66
C LEU A 290 3.57 11.12 5.22
N SER A 291 3.61 10.17 4.28
CA SER A 291 3.42 10.43 2.84
C SER A 291 2.08 9.91 2.35
N GLY A 292 1.27 10.77 1.73
CA GLY A 292 -0.01 10.36 1.13
C GLY A 292 -1.14 10.10 2.12
N VAL A 293 -0.93 10.41 3.41
CA VAL A 293 -1.90 10.27 4.50
C VAL A 293 -2.63 11.60 4.69
N ASP A 294 -3.97 11.58 4.76
CA ASP A 294 -4.76 12.72 5.22
C ASP A 294 -4.53 12.92 6.72
N ILE A 295 -4.37 14.17 7.15
CA ILE A 295 -4.08 14.49 8.56
C ILE A 295 -5.06 15.53 9.06
N GLU A 296 -5.69 15.23 10.19
CA GLU A 296 -6.60 16.12 10.90
C GLU A 296 -6.17 16.23 12.36
N VAL A 297 -5.99 17.45 12.86
CA VAL A 297 -5.67 17.73 14.26
C VAL A 297 -6.73 18.67 14.85
N VAL A 298 -7.59 18.16 15.73
CA VAL A 298 -8.74 18.88 16.30
C VAL A 298 -8.76 18.71 17.82
N GLY A 299 -8.15 19.64 18.54
CA GLY A 299 -8.08 19.62 20.02
C GLY A 299 -7.02 18.68 20.57
N GLY A 300 -6.19 18.07 19.72
CA GLY A 300 -5.05 17.22 20.11
C GLY A 300 -3.70 17.75 19.59
N THR A 301 -2.63 16.98 19.83
CA THR A 301 -1.25 17.35 19.45
C THR A 301 -0.57 16.29 18.58
N LEU A 302 -0.04 16.70 17.44
CA LEU A 302 0.77 15.86 16.55
C LEU A 302 2.22 16.38 16.47
N HIS A 303 3.18 15.56 16.88
CA HIS A 303 4.61 15.74 16.69
C HIS A 303 5.10 14.86 15.52
N ALA A 304 5.11 15.41 14.31
CA ALA A 304 5.59 14.71 13.11
C ALA A 304 7.11 14.90 12.93
N LEU A 305 7.92 14.13 13.65
CA LEU A 305 9.37 14.33 13.79
C LEU A 305 10.19 14.11 12.50
N ALA A 306 9.69 13.34 11.54
CA ALA A 306 10.35 13.14 10.24
C ALA A 306 9.87 14.10 9.14
N GLY A 307 8.90 14.95 9.45
CA GLY A 307 8.27 15.86 8.50
C GLY A 307 7.10 15.25 7.72
N LEU A 308 6.34 16.13 7.07
CA LEU A 308 5.15 15.77 6.29
C LEU A 308 5.44 15.89 4.80
N GLN A 309 5.09 14.87 4.01
CA GLN A 309 5.42 14.83 2.58
C GLN A 309 4.25 14.29 1.74
N GLY A 310 4.31 14.51 0.43
CA GLY A 310 3.40 13.88 -0.54
C GLY A 310 2.03 14.57 -0.68
N GLY A 311 1.07 13.79 -1.22
CA GLY A 311 -0.33 14.20 -1.33
C GLY A 311 -1.08 14.02 0.01
N GLY A 312 -2.37 14.34 -0.01
CA GLY A 312 -3.25 14.28 1.17
C GLY A 312 -3.51 15.67 1.76
N SER A 313 -4.73 15.84 2.27
CA SER A 313 -5.20 17.00 3.02
C SER A 313 -4.51 17.09 4.38
N LEU A 314 -4.31 18.32 4.83
CA LEU A 314 -3.75 18.62 6.14
C LEU A 314 -4.58 19.75 6.77
N SER A 315 -5.27 19.44 7.87
CA SER A 315 -6.06 20.40 8.65
C SER A 315 -5.65 20.42 10.11
N VAL A 316 -5.57 21.62 10.70
CA VAL A 316 -5.27 21.82 12.12
C VAL A 316 -6.19 22.91 12.67
N GLY A 317 -6.96 22.64 13.72
CA GLY A 317 -7.87 23.60 14.34
C GLY A 317 -9.30 23.09 14.47
N GLY A 318 -10.22 23.97 14.85
CA GLY A 318 -11.62 23.64 15.14
C GLY A 318 -11.90 23.37 16.62
N ALA A 319 -10.86 23.22 17.44
CA ALA A 319 -10.94 23.14 18.89
C ALA A 319 -9.65 23.65 19.56
N ALA A 320 -9.77 24.19 20.77
CA ALA A 320 -8.65 24.61 21.60
C ALA A 320 -7.66 23.46 21.84
N GLY A 321 -6.35 23.75 21.79
CA GLY A 321 -5.30 22.75 21.98
C GLY A 321 -4.83 22.06 20.68
N SER A 322 -5.43 22.36 19.52
CA SER A 322 -5.01 21.86 18.22
C SER A 322 -3.57 22.29 17.87
N LEU A 323 -2.60 21.38 17.93
CA LEU A 323 -1.19 21.68 17.68
C LEU A 323 -0.55 20.66 16.73
N LEU A 324 0.08 21.18 15.67
CA LEU A 324 0.99 20.42 14.82
C LEU A 324 2.42 20.95 14.99
N GLU A 325 3.34 20.08 15.36
CA GLU A 325 4.78 20.34 15.35
C GLU A 325 5.49 19.43 14.34
N THR A 326 6.34 20.02 13.49
CA THR A 326 7.01 19.27 12.43
C THR A 326 8.28 20.00 11.96
N PRO A 327 9.36 19.32 11.57
CA PRO A 327 10.54 20.00 11.03
C PRO A 327 10.27 20.65 9.66
N HIS A 328 9.33 20.12 8.87
CA HIS A 328 8.93 20.68 7.57
C HIS A 328 7.60 20.14 7.07
N ILE A 329 6.95 20.90 6.19
CA ILE A 329 5.70 20.53 5.52
C ILE A 329 5.91 20.61 4.00
N ARG A 330 5.72 19.50 3.28
CA ARG A 330 5.71 19.44 1.82
C ARG A 330 4.37 18.86 1.36
N ARG A 331 3.33 19.71 1.31
CA ARG A 331 1.94 19.32 1.01
C ARG A 331 1.30 20.30 0.02
N ASN A 332 0.27 19.84 -0.69
CA ASN A 332 -0.44 20.71 -1.64
C ASN A 332 -1.32 21.75 -0.93
N ALA A 333 -1.96 21.37 0.17
CA ALA A 333 -2.83 22.27 0.92
C ALA A 333 -2.60 22.10 2.43
N LEU A 334 -2.61 23.22 3.16
CA LEU A 334 -2.68 23.29 4.61
C LEU A 334 -3.81 24.25 4.99
N THR A 335 -4.76 23.75 5.78
CA THR A 335 -5.82 24.56 6.38
C THR A 335 -5.62 24.66 7.89
N ILE A 336 -5.47 25.88 8.39
CA ILE A 336 -5.39 26.19 9.81
C ILE A 336 -6.71 26.83 10.21
N GLY A 337 -7.55 26.08 10.92
CA GLY A 337 -8.81 26.57 11.48
C GLY A 337 -8.62 27.48 12.68
N THR A 338 -9.74 27.92 13.28
CA THR A 338 -9.76 28.55 14.60
C THR A 338 -9.05 27.68 15.63
N ASP A 339 -8.32 28.28 16.57
CA ASP A 339 -7.49 27.62 17.59
C ASP A 339 -6.33 26.75 17.04
N GLY A 340 -6.20 26.60 15.73
CA GLY A 340 -5.18 25.79 15.09
C GLY A 340 -3.79 26.41 15.23
N ARG A 341 -2.81 25.61 15.67
CA ARG A 341 -1.41 26.06 15.77
C ARG A 341 -0.50 25.13 15.01
N VAL A 342 0.32 25.68 14.14
CA VAL A 342 1.35 24.94 13.41
C VAL A 342 2.71 25.52 13.75
N ARG A 343 3.65 24.68 14.20
CA ARG A 343 5.02 25.05 14.52
C ARG A 343 6.02 24.26 13.67
N ILE A 344 6.83 24.98 12.90
CA ILE A 344 7.98 24.41 12.20
C ILE A 344 9.19 24.38 13.14
N THR A 345 9.72 23.18 13.43
CA THR A 345 10.71 22.96 14.50
C THR A 345 12.16 22.95 14.02
N SER A 346 12.43 22.71 12.73
CA SER A 346 13.78 22.71 12.14
C SER A 346 13.95 23.85 11.15
N ASN A 347 15.09 24.53 11.23
CA ASN A 347 15.49 25.61 10.33
C ASN A 347 16.84 25.36 9.63
N THR A 348 17.38 24.13 9.69
CA THR A 348 18.68 23.78 9.06
C THR A 348 18.68 22.41 8.34
N GLY A 349 19.47 22.27 7.26
CA GLY A 349 19.67 21.02 6.49
C GLY A 349 18.76 20.82 5.27
N GLY A 350 18.94 19.76 4.49
CA GLY A 350 18.14 19.48 3.26
C GLY A 350 16.62 19.28 3.48
N GLY A 351 16.19 19.17 4.75
CA GLY A 351 14.80 19.18 5.19
C GLY A 351 14.25 20.57 5.54
N SER A 352 15.05 21.64 5.52
CA SER A 352 14.68 22.97 6.06
C SER A 352 13.75 23.80 5.17
N THR A 353 13.21 23.23 4.09
CA THR A 353 12.27 23.93 3.21
C THR A 353 10.89 23.29 3.30
N SER A 354 9.91 24.07 3.76
CA SER A 354 8.50 23.72 3.63
C SER A 354 7.97 24.22 2.29
N VAL A 355 7.19 23.39 1.60
CA VAL A 355 6.50 23.71 0.35
C VAL A 355 5.01 23.48 0.58
N ILE A 356 4.24 24.57 0.54
CA ILE A 356 2.79 24.56 0.69
C ILE A 356 2.22 25.35 -0.48
N ASN A 357 1.49 24.68 -1.38
CA ASN A 357 0.94 25.36 -2.57
C ASN A 357 -0.27 26.23 -2.21
N LEU A 358 -1.09 25.79 -1.27
CA LEU A 358 -2.24 26.52 -0.75
C LEU A 358 -2.20 26.54 0.79
N LEU A 359 -2.00 27.72 1.37
CA LEU A 359 -2.13 27.94 2.81
C LEU A 359 -3.42 28.73 3.07
N GLN A 360 -4.34 28.13 3.82
CA GLN A 360 -5.55 28.78 4.30
C GLN A 360 -5.49 28.89 5.82
N ILE A 361 -5.68 30.09 6.34
CA ILE A 361 -5.79 30.34 7.78
C ILE A 361 -7.15 30.99 8.00
N ALA A 362 -7.97 30.37 8.83
CA ALA A 362 -9.31 30.86 9.15
C ALA A 362 -9.24 32.24 9.79
N ARG A 363 -10.32 33.03 9.64
CA ARG A 363 -10.44 34.32 10.34
C ARG A 363 -10.64 34.02 11.83
N GLY A 364 -9.56 34.13 12.59
CA GLY A 364 -9.50 33.74 13.99
C GLY A 364 -8.05 33.52 14.39
N ASP A 365 -7.82 33.33 15.67
CA ASP A 365 -6.56 33.04 16.38
C ASP A 365 -5.71 31.85 15.88
N GLY A 366 -5.99 31.28 14.70
CA GLY A 366 -5.13 30.32 14.05
C GLY A 366 -3.73 30.89 13.82
N SER A 367 -2.69 30.10 14.07
CA SER A 367 -1.30 30.57 14.02
C SER A 367 -0.38 29.59 13.28
N PHE A 368 0.56 30.17 12.53
CA PHE A 368 1.64 29.46 11.85
C PHE A 368 2.96 30.09 12.27
N VAL A 369 3.80 29.33 12.95
CA VAL A 369 5.06 29.82 13.53
C VAL A 369 6.23 29.01 12.99
N TRP A 370 7.22 29.71 12.46
CA TRP A 370 8.54 29.13 12.21
C TRP A 370 9.42 29.29 13.45
N GLY A 371 10.08 28.22 13.87
CA GLY A 371 11.01 28.25 15.00
C GLY A 371 12.05 29.36 14.84
N ALA A 372 12.20 30.19 15.87
CA ALA A 372 13.23 31.22 15.91
C ALA A 372 14.62 30.56 15.89
N PRO A 373 15.62 31.17 15.21
CA PRO A 373 17.01 30.78 15.45
C PRO A 373 17.35 31.00 16.93
N ALA A 374 18.21 30.14 17.49
CA ALA A 374 18.71 30.25 18.87
C ALA A 374 19.49 31.55 19.18
N SER A 375 19.47 32.54 18.27
CA SER A 375 20.23 33.79 18.35
C SER A 375 19.34 35.01 18.11
N GLY A 376 18.35 35.25 18.98
CA GLY A 376 17.82 36.58 19.34
C GLY A 376 17.43 37.59 18.24
N ALA A 377 17.37 37.22 16.96
CA ALA A 377 17.03 38.12 15.87
C ALA A 377 15.52 38.05 15.63
N PRO A 378 14.78 39.17 15.73
CA PRO A 378 13.38 39.20 15.31
C PRO A 378 13.30 38.87 13.83
N PHE A 379 12.36 38.00 13.47
CA PHE A 379 12.03 37.71 12.07
C PHE A 379 11.63 39.02 11.36
N SER A 380 12.31 39.36 10.26
CA SER A 380 11.77 40.30 9.28
C SER A 380 10.60 39.61 8.59
N GLY A 381 9.45 40.28 8.58
CA GLY A 381 8.16 39.70 8.23
C GLY A 381 8.08 39.04 6.85
N VAL A 382 6.96 38.33 6.68
CA VAL A 382 6.37 38.00 5.40
C VAL A 382 6.37 39.27 4.53
N GLU A 383 7.24 39.36 3.52
CA GLU A 383 7.04 40.25 2.38
C GLU A 383 5.92 39.66 1.51
N GLY A 384 4.71 39.70 2.04
CA GLY A 384 3.53 39.86 1.20
C GLY A 384 3.45 41.35 0.96
N ASP A 385 3.89 41.82 -0.19
CA ASP A 385 3.69 43.20 -0.61
C ASP A 385 2.18 43.51 -0.52
N PRO A 386 1.72 44.34 0.43
CA PRO A 386 0.31 44.71 0.53
C PRO A 386 -0.11 45.65 -0.61
N SER A 387 0.83 46.06 -1.47
CA SER A 387 0.61 46.83 -2.69
C SER A 387 0.76 46.03 -3.98
N ALA A 388 1.01 44.71 -3.90
CA ALA A 388 0.81 43.83 -5.03
C ALA A 388 -0.69 43.77 -5.32
N ALA A 389 -1.14 44.72 -6.14
CA ALA A 389 -2.46 44.75 -6.71
C ALA A 389 -2.86 43.33 -7.08
N VAL A 390 -4.06 42.92 -6.66
CA VAL A 390 -4.74 41.74 -7.19
C VAL A 390 -4.51 41.77 -8.70
N ALA A 391 -3.61 40.91 -9.19
CA ALA A 391 -3.51 40.66 -10.61
C ALA A 391 -4.81 39.95 -10.92
N THR A 392 -5.81 40.72 -11.31
CA THR A 392 -7.02 40.19 -11.91
C THR A 392 -6.56 39.31 -13.04
N VAL A 393 -6.73 38.00 -12.85
CA VAL A 393 -6.57 37.03 -13.93
C VAL A 393 -7.47 37.57 -15.05
N PRO A 394 -6.91 37.94 -16.21
CA PRO A 394 -7.73 38.54 -17.26
C PRO A 394 -8.76 37.50 -17.68
N GLU A 395 -10.02 37.93 -17.76
CA GLU A 395 -11.14 37.06 -18.10
C GLU A 395 -10.83 36.23 -19.36
N PRO A 396 -11.43 35.02 -19.52
CA PRO A 396 -11.19 34.12 -20.66
C PRO A 396 -11.29 34.78 -22.05
N ALA A 397 -11.99 35.91 -22.16
CA ALA A 397 -12.09 36.70 -23.38
C ALA A 397 -10.75 37.35 -23.83
N ALA A 398 -9.82 37.64 -22.92
CA ALA A 398 -8.51 38.23 -23.27
C ALA A 398 -7.58 37.22 -23.95
N TRP A 399 -7.73 35.93 -23.66
CA TRP A 399 -6.95 34.85 -24.29
C TRP A 399 -7.36 34.60 -25.75
N LEU A 400 -8.60 34.91 -26.12
CA LEU A 400 -9.10 34.78 -27.49
C LEU A 400 -8.50 35.82 -28.46
N ALA A 401 -7.99 36.95 -27.96
CA ALA A 401 -7.34 37.97 -28.79
C ALA A 401 -5.86 37.66 -29.10
N VAL A 402 -5.20 36.83 -28.28
CA VAL A 402 -3.76 36.49 -28.44
C VAL A 402 -3.54 35.37 -29.47
N LEU A 403 -4.49 34.46 -29.60
CA LEU A 403 -4.44 33.35 -30.56
C LEU A 403 -4.35 33.77 -32.05
N PRO A 404 -5.14 34.75 -32.55
CA PRO A 404 -4.99 35.19 -33.94
C PRO A 404 -3.68 35.95 -34.20
N ALA A 405 -3.12 36.65 -33.20
CA ALA A 405 -1.84 37.34 -33.33
C ALA A 405 -0.64 36.37 -33.44
N LEU A 406 -0.65 35.28 -32.65
CA LEU A 406 0.33 34.20 -32.74
C LEU A 406 0.22 33.41 -34.06
N ALA A 407 -1.00 33.18 -34.55
CA ALA A 407 -1.23 32.55 -35.85
C ALA A 407 -0.74 33.42 -37.02
N ALA A 408 -0.95 34.74 -36.95
CA ALA A 408 -0.47 35.69 -37.95
C ALA A 408 1.08 35.78 -37.99
N ALA A 409 1.73 35.78 -36.82
CA ALA A 409 3.20 35.78 -36.73
C ALA A 409 3.81 34.48 -37.27
N ALA A 410 3.19 33.33 -36.98
CA ALA A 410 3.62 32.04 -37.53
C ALA A 410 3.45 31.95 -39.05
N PHE A 411 2.38 32.55 -39.61
CA PHE A 411 2.13 32.57 -41.05
C PHE A 411 3.09 33.52 -41.80
N ALA A 412 3.42 34.67 -41.22
CA ALA A 412 4.42 35.61 -41.75
C ALA A 412 5.83 35.00 -41.76
N ALA A 413 6.22 34.29 -40.70
CA ALA A 413 7.50 33.58 -40.64
C ALA A 413 7.60 32.43 -41.66
N ARG A 414 6.48 31.77 -41.99
CA ARG A 414 6.43 30.72 -43.02
C ARG A 414 6.57 31.28 -44.45
N ARG A 415 5.98 32.45 -44.76
CA ARG A 415 6.16 33.11 -46.07
C ARG A 415 7.60 33.61 -46.29
N GLY A 416 8.27 34.11 -45.24
CA GLY A 416 9.66 34.58 -45.34
C GLY A 416 10.68 33.47 -45.67
N ARG A 417 10.44 32.23 -45.20
CA ARG A 417 11.31 31.08 -45.52
C ARG A 417 11.04 30.51 -46.92
N GLY A 418 9.83 30.65 -47.46
CA GLY A 418 9.48 30.23 -48.82
C GLY A 418 10.16 31.07 -49.90
N GLN A 419 10.19 32.40 -49.75
CA GLN A 419 10.80 33.29 -50.75
C GLN A 419 12.34 33.20 -50.80
N ARG A 420 13.00 32.89 -49.67
CA ARG A 420 14.47 32.65 -49.65
C ARG A 420 14.89 31.37 -50.36
N ARG A 421 14.02 30.36 -50.48
CA ARG A 421 14.31 29.11 -51.20
C ARG A 421 14.18 29.25 -52.72
N VAL A 422 13.35 30.17 -53.22
CA VAL A 422 13.21 30.42 -54.67
C VAL A 422 14.36 31.27 -55.21
N ALA A 423 14.87 32.23 -54.42
CA ALA A 423 16.01 33.06 -54.83
C ALA A 423 17.36 32.29 -54.89
N ALA A 424 17.52 31.23 -54.08
CA ALA A 424 18.74 30.42 -54.10
C ALA A 424 18.82 29.46 -55.30
N ASN A 425 17.68 29.03 -55.87
CA ASN A 425 17.63 28.12 -57.02
C ASN A 425 17.73 28.80 -58.39
N GLN A 426 17.72 30.13 -58.47
CA GLN A 426 17.96 30.87 -59.73
C GLN A 426 19.41 31.34 -59.92
N ARG A 427 20.32 31.08 -58.97
CA ARG A 427 21.75 31.45 -59.07
C ARG A 427 22.72 30.28 -59.35
N SER A 428 22.23 29.05 -59.49
CA SER A 428 23.06 27.88 -59.88
C SER A 428 22.75 27.34 -61.27
N GLY A 429 22.16 28.17 -62.13
CA GLY A 429 21.73 27.76 -63.47
C GLY A 429 21.88 28.88 -64.49
N ARG A 430 23.11 29.42 -64.62
CA ARG A 430 23.72 29.91 -65.86
C ARG A 430 25.13 30.41 -65.60
#